data_AF-A0A822FRB4-F1
#
_entry.id   AF-A0A822FRB4-F1
#
_cell.length_a   1.000
_cell.length_b   1.000
_cell.length_c   1.000
_cell.angle_alpha   90.00
_cell.angle_beta   90.00
_cell.angle_gamma   90.00
#
_symmetry.space_group_name_H-M   'P 1'
#
loop_
_entity.id
_entity.type
_entity.pdbx_description
1 polymer ?
#
loop_
_entity_poly.entity_id
_entity_poly.type
_entity_poly.pdbx_seq_one_letter_code
_entity_poly.pdbx_strand_id
1 'polypeptide(L)' 'MFVGRENMSVTGGLAIGVPGELRTYKKAYEEFGGGVSWKELFQPTIRLCRKGFRLSEAQAEAIQEQARVILNDST' A
#
# COMPACT_ATOMS: atom_id res chain seq x y z
N MET A 1 -12.84 7.81 20.22
CA MET A 1 -11.60 8.50 19.80
C MET A 1 -11.86 9.68 18.86
N PHE A 2 -12.94 9.69 18.05
CA PHE A 2 -13.29 10.82 17.15
C PHE A 2 -14.79 11.19 17.17
N VAL A 3 -15.43 11.19 18.34
CA VAL A 3 -16.87 11.54 18.47
C VAL A 3 -17.08 12.99 18.03
N GLY A 4 -17.96 13.21 17.05
CA GLY A 4 -18.23 14.53 16.46
C GLY A 4 -17.22 14.98 15.40
N ARG A 5 -16.26 14.12 15.04
CA ARG A 5 -15.27 14.33 13.97
C ARG A 5 -14.90 13.02 13.27
N GLU A 6 -15.90 12.22 12.95
CA GLU A 6 -15.77 10.84 12.47
C GLU A 6 -14.91 10.75 11.20
N ASN A 7 -14.98 11.75 10.32
CA ASN A 7 -14.20 11.75 9.09
C ASN A 7 -12.67 11.73 9.32
N MET A 8 -12.20 12.20 10.48
CA MET A 8 -10.76 12.21 10.84
C MET A 8 -10.21 10.80 11.13
N SER A 9 -11.07 9.79 11.34
CA SER A 9 -10.63 8.39 11.44
C SER A 9 -10.59 7.65 10.11
N VAL A 10 -11.04 8.29 9.02
CA VAL A 10 -11.14 7.66 7.69
C VAL A 10 -10.15 8.28 6.71
N THR A 11 -9.96 9.60 6.79
CA THR A 11 -9.14 10.35 5.82
C THR A 11 -8.08 11.21 6.51
N GLY A 12 -6.95 11.40 5.83
CA GLY A 12 -5.83 12.21 6.31
C GLY A 12 -4.93 11.50 7.32
N GLY A 13 -3.88 12.18 7.76
CA GLY A 13 -2.83 11.58 8.60
C GLY A 13 -3.28 11.07 9.96
N LEU A 14 -4.39 11.58 10.49
CA LEU A 14 -4.95 11.13 11.78
C LEU A 14 -5.66 9.78 11.69
N ALA A 15 -5.97 9.33 10.48
CA ALA A 15 -6.47 7.98 10.23
C ALA A 15 -5.32 6.94 10.18
N ILE A 16 -4.05 7.37 10.13
CA ILE A 16 -2.90 6.49 9.93
C ILE A 16 -2.38 5.97 11.27
N GLY A 17 -2.42 4.64 11.46
CA GLY A 17 -1.65 3.95 12.49
C GLY A 17 -0.18 3.77 12.07
N VAL A 18 0.69 3.37 13.01
CA VAL A 18 2.12 3.11 12.68
C VAL A 18 2.23 1.92 11.72
N PRO A 19 2.73 2.09 10.47
CA PRO A 19 2.87 0.99 9.53
C PRO A 19 3.91 -0.03 10.01
N GLY A 20 3.58 -1.32 9.94
CA GLY A 20 4.39 -2.42 10.50
C GLY A 20 4.77 -3.51 9.49
N GLU A 21 4.28 -3.41 8.26
CA GLU A 21 4.31 -4.45 7.23
C GLU A 21 5.74 -4.92 6.92
N LEU A 22 6.67 -4.00 6.67
CA LEU A 22 8.06 -4.35 6.35
C LEU A 22 8.75 -5.12 7.50
N ARG A 23 8.50 -4.71 8.75
CA ARG A 23 9.02 -5.41 9.93
C ARG A 23 8.42 -6.79 10.04
N THR A 24 7.11 -6.92 9.85
CA THR A 24 6.41 -8.21 9.88
C THR A 24 6.91 -9.15 8.79
N TYR A 25 7.09 -8.67 7.55
CA TYR A 25 7.65 -9.48 6.47
C TYR A 25 9.08 -9.92 6.77
N LYS A 26 9.91 -9.04 7.34
CA LYS A 26 11.28 -9.38 7.73
C LYS A 26 11.30 -10.47 8.80
N LYS A 27 10.45 -10.36 9.82
CA LYS A 27 10.30 -11.36 10.87
C LYS A 27 9.83 -12.71 10.30
N ALA A 28 8.79 -12.70 9.47
CA ALA A 28 8.29 -13.92 8.83
C ALA A 28 9.35 -14.59 7.94
N TYR A 29 10.17 -13.81 7.24
CA TYR A 29 11.28 -14.31 6.44
C TYR A 29 12.41 -14.91 7.31
N GLU A 30 12.69 -14.33 8.48
CA GLU A 30 13.67 -14.87 9.43
C GLU A 30 13.21 -16.18 10.07
N GLU A 31 11.92 -16.30 10.37
CA GLU A 31 11.34 -17.49 11.00
C GLU A 31 11.07 -18.62 10.00
N PHE A 32 10.60 -18.31 8.80
CA PHE A 32 10.05 -19.29 7.85
C PHE A 32 10.64 -19.22 6.43
N GLY A 33 11.52 -18.26 6.15
CA GLY A 33 12.07 -18.01 4.80
C GLY A 33 13.41 -18.68 4.53
N GLY A 34 14.24 -18.02 3.69
CA GLY A 34 15.64 -18.38 3.46
C GLY A 34 15.96 -19.20 2.20
N GLY A 35 14.95 -19.65 1.44
CA GLY A 35 15.17 -20.32 0.14
C GLY A 35 15.68 -19.40 -0.99
N VAL A 36 15.49 -18.09 -0.84
CA VAL A 36 16.03 -17.02 -1.70
C VAL A 36 16.45 -15.85 -0.83
N SER A 37 17.41 -15.03 -1.28
CA SER A 37 17.83 -13.88 -0.46
C SER A 37 16.70 -12.87 -0.28
N TRP A 38 16.73 -12.14 0.84
CA TRP A 38 15.76 -11.07 1.13
C TRP A 38 15.65 -10.06 -0.03
N LYS A 39 16.78 -9.69 -0.65
CA LYS A 39 16.81 -8.78 -1.79
C LYS A 39 16.07 -9.33 -3.02
N GLU A 40 16.21 -10.62 -3.29
CA GLU A 40 15.65 -11.26 -4.48
C GLU A 40 14.12 -11.32 -4.44
N LEU A 41 13.51 -11.38 -3.24
CA LEU A 41 12.06 -11.33 -3.08
C LEU A 41 11.42 -10.08 -3.73
N PHE A 42 12.12 -8.94 -3.70
CA PHE A 42 11.59 -7.68 -4.20
C PHE A 42 11.93 -7.39 -5.66
N GLN A 43 12.94 -8.07 -6.23
CA GLN A 43 13.41 -7.75 -7.58
C GLN A 43 12.33 -7.85 -8.67
N PRO A 44 11.44 -8.86 -8.68
CA PRO A 44 10.36 -8.92 -9.65
C PRO A 44 9.42 -7.71 -9.55
N THR A 45 9.01 -7.33 -8.34
CA THR A 45 8.10 -6.21 -8.09
C THR A 45 8.74 -4.86 -8.42
N ILE A 46 10.02 -4.66 -8.09
CA ILE A 46 10.75 -3.44 -8.47
C ILE A 46 10.78 -3.29 -9.99
N ARG A 47 11.05 -4.38 -10.74
CA ARG A 47 11.01 -4.36 -12.21
C ARG A 47 9.62 -4.05 -12.74
N LEU A 48 8.58 -4.65 -12.14
CA LEU A 48 7.18 -4.40 -12.51
C LEU A 48 6.82 -2.91 -12.34
N CYS A 49 7.12 -2.32 -11.18
CA CYS A 49 6.82 -0.91 -10.91
C CYS A 49 7.59 0.05 -11.84
N ARG A 50 8.83 -0.28 -12.21
CA ARG A 50 9.63 0.54 -13.14
C ARG A 50 9.20 0.42 -14.59
N LYS A 51 8.80 -0.78 -15.04
CA LYS A 51 8.34 -1.00 -16.41
C LYS A 51 6.89 -0.58 -16.63
N GLY A 52 6.11 -0.55 -15.55
CA GLY A 52 4.66 -0.42 -15.62
C GLY A 52 3.97 -1.73 -15.98
N PHE A 53 2.66 -1.74 -15.85
CA PHE A 53 1.78 -2.85 -16.21
C PHE A 53 0.41 -2.31 -16.63
N ARG A 54 -0.37 -3.14 -17.35
CA ARG A 54 -1.75 -2.80 -17.71
C ARG A 54 -2.64 -3.05 -16.51
N LEU A 55 -3.52 -2.09 -16.20
CA LEU A 55 -4.50 -2.25 -15.14
C LEU A 55 -5.49 -3.36 -15.47
N SER A 56 -5.93 -4.09 -14.44
CA SER A 56 -7.13 -4.90 -14.55
C SER A 56 -8.38 -4.03 -14.57
N GLU A 57 -9.51 -4.60 -14.98
CA GLU A 57 -10.81 -3.93 -14.96
C GLU A 57 -11.15 -3.43 -13.54
N ALA A 58 -11.04 -4.29 -12.53
CA ALA A 58 -11.28 -3.91 -11.13
C ALA A 58 -10.38 -2.76 -10.65
N GLN A 59 -9.11 -2.70 -11.09
CA GLN A 59 -8.22 -1.60 -10.75
C GLN A 59 -8.63 -0.30 -11.44
N ALA A 60 -9.04 -0.37 -12.71
CA ALA A 60 -9.54 0.79 -13.43
C ALA A 60 -10.81 1.33 -12.79
N GLU A 61 -11.76 0.46 -12.42
CA GLU A 61 -12.99 0.82 -11.71
C GLU A 61 -12.71 1.51 -10.37
N ALA A 62 -11.84 0.91 -9.54
CA ALA A 62 -11.48 1.49 -8.25
C ALA A 62 -10.84 2.89 -8.38
N ILE A 63 -9.98 3.08 -9.39
CA ILE A 63 -9.39 4.39 -9.67
C ILE A 63 -10.46 5.41 -10.11
N GLN A 64 -11.42 5.00 -10.95
CA GLN A 64 -12.51 5.88 -11.38
C GLN A 64 -13.43 6.26 -10.21
N GLU A 65 -13.76 5.31 -9.34
CA GLU A 65 -14.56 5.56 -8.14
C GLU A 65 -13.88 6.57 -7.20
N GLN A 66 -12.56 6.44 -7.04
CA GLN A 66 -11.75 7.32 -6.19
C GLN A 66 -11.22 8.57 -6.91
N ALA A 67 -11.60 8.80 -8.18
CA ALA A 67 -11.01 9.85 -9.01
C ALA A 67 -11.12 11.25 -8.38
N ARG A 68 -12.25 11.56 -7.73
CA ARG A 68 -12.44 12.83 -7.02
C ARG A 68 -11.43 13.00 -5.90
N VAL A 69 -11.14 11.95 -5.13
CA VAL A 69 -10.18 12.03 -4.02
C VAL A 69 -8.77 12.15 -4.56
N ILE A 70 -8.40 11.31 -5.53
CA ILE A 70 -7.07 11.28 -6.14
C ILE A 70 -6.72 12.61 -6.81
N LEU A 71 -7.65 13.19 -7.59
CA LEU A 71 -7.40 14.45 -8.32
C LEU A 71 -7.38 15.69 -7.44
N ASN A 72 -7.98 15.62 -6.25
CA ASN A 72 -8.00 16.72 -5.28
C ASN A 72 -7.05 16.47 -4.09
N ASP A 73 -6.22 15.44 -4.15
CA ASP A 73 -5.17 15.20 -3.17
C ASP A 73 -4.12 16.32 -3.33
N SER A 74 -3.98 17.14 -2.29
CA SER A 74 -3.16 18.35 -2.31
C SER A 74 -1.69 18.09 -1.99
N THR A 75 -1.20 16.87 -2.24
CA THR A 75 0.19 16.47 -2.01
C THR A 75 1.17 17.13 -2.97
#